data_AF-A0A7W0TQ41-F1
#
_entry.id   AF-A0A7W0TQ41-F1
#
_cell.length_a   1.000
_cell.length_b   1.000
_cell.length_c   1.000
_cell.angle_alpha   90.00
_cell.angle_beta   90.00
_cell.angle_gamma   90.00
#
_symmetry.space_group_name_H-M   'P 1'
#
loop_
_entity.id
_entity.type
_entity.pdbx_description
1 polymer ?
#
loop_
_entity_poly.entity_id
_entity_poly.type
_entity_poly.pdbx_seq_one_letter_code
_entity_poly.pdbx_strand_id
1 'polypeptide(L)'
;TPLGAEAILDKTVDPRFNSDLMRPSMAQSFTENATGEVFTVVVNHLKSKSCSGATGADADQGDGQGCWNPTRTAAAEALADWIATRPTGVVDDDALLVGDFNSYAKEDPIDVLVEAGFVDLAASLIGPDAYSYVFDGQWGYLDYALASPSLAAQVTGAAEYHINADEPAVLDYNTNFKTASQQDTLYAPDEFRTSDHDPVLVGLALNGLPGSTVSATPSRLWPPNHKYRTVDVTARSAAGVPLTVTIVSVTSSEPDCGGDFSEFCNDIVQVDDDTLQLRSERYAEAGRTYTIVVTVSDDTQTVFETLTVRVAQR
;
A
#
# COMPACT_ATOMS: atom_id res chain seq x y z
N THR A 1 5.44 -9.19 -3.17
CA THR A 1 4.59 -10.39 -3.14
C THR A 1 3.29 -10.05 -2.46
N PRO A 2 2.12 -10.43 -2.98
CA PRO A 2 0.84 -10.18 -2.31
C PRO A 2 0.84 -10.77 -0.89
N LEU A 3 0.35 -10.00 0.08
CA LEU A 3 0.20 -10.35 1.48
C LEU A 3 -1.28 -10.27 1.86
N GLY A 4 -1.83 -11.37 2.38
CA GLY A 4 -3.26 -11.44 2.73
C GLY A 4 -4.19 -11.54 1.51
N ALA A 5 -5.49 -11.49 1.78
CA ALA A 5 -6.53 -11.44 0.74
C ALA A 5 -6.75 -10.00 0.25
N GLU A 6 -7.17 -9.86 -1.00
CA GLU A 6 -7.66 -8.60 -1.52
C GLU A 6 -8.95 -8.16 -0.83
N ALA A 7 -9.20 -6.86 -0.79
CA ALA A 7 -10.43 -6.29 -0.28
C ALA A 7 -11.09 -5.42 -1.35
N ILE A 8 -12.42 -5.40 -1.39
CA ILE A 8 -13.22 -4.66 -2.36
C ILE A 8 -14.08 -3.64 -1.64
N LEU A 9 -14.08 -2.40 -2.12
CA LEU A 9 -15.04 -1.37 -1.75
C LEU A 9 -16.09 -1.24 -2.85
N ASP A 10 -17.33 -1.51 -2.49
CA ASP A 10 -18.48 -1.34 -3.34
C ASP A 10 -19.69 -0.89 -2.50
N LYS A 11 -20.85 -0.72 -3.14
CA LYS A 11 -22.08 -0.25 -2.48
C LYS A 11 -22.58 -1.17 -1.36
N THR A 12 -22.13 -2.42 -1.31
CA THR A 12 -22.50 -3.39 -0.26
C THR A 12 -21.63 -3.24 0.99
N VAL A 13 -20.44 -2.67 0.84
CA VAL A 13 -19.53 -2.31 1.94
C VAL A 13 -19.85 -0.91 2.47
N ASP A 14 -19.98 0.07 1.59
CA ASP A 14 -20.42 1.43 1.94
C ASP A 14 -21.38 1.98 0.87
N PRO A 15 -22.63 2.33 1.22
CA PRO A 15 -23.62 2.79 0.26
C PRO A 15 -23.28 4.14 -0.41
N ARG A 16 -22.36 4.94 0.17
CA ARG A 16 -21.84 6.15 -0.50
C ARG A 16 -21.02 5.81 -1.73
N PHE A 17 -20.37 4.63 -1.75
CA PHE A 17 -19.61 4.13 -2.90
C PHE A 17 -20.52 3.39 -3.88
N ASN A 18 -21.33 4.14 -4.64
CA ASN A 18 -22.31 3.54 -5.55
C ASN A 18 -21.65 2.86 -6.78
N SER A 19 -21.33 1.58 -6.65
CA SER A 19 -20.71 0.75 -7.68
C SER A 19 -21.63 0.36 -8.86
N ASP A 20 -22.89 0.83 -8.89
CA ASP A 20 -23.69 0.81 -10.12
C ASP A 20 -23.31 1.94 -11.09
N LEU A 21 -22.67 2.99 -10.57
CA LEU A 21 -22.27 4.19 -11.31
C LEU A 21 -20.76 4.26 -11.58
N MET A 22 -19.95 3.54 -10.80
CA MET A 22 -18.49 3.53 -10.90
C MET A 22 -17.92 2.14 -10.66
N ARG A 23 -16.63 1.95 -10.94
CA ARG A 23 -16.00 0.64 -10.71
C ARG A 23 -15.72 0.48 -9.21
N PRO A 24 -15.94 -0.72 -8.62
CA PRO A 24 -15.47 -1.01 -7.27
C PRO A 24 -13.99 -0.70 -7.12
N SER A 25 -13.59 -0.19 -5.94
CA SER A 25 -12.17 -0.06 -5.61
C SER A 25 -11.64 -1.37 -5.06
N MET A 26 -10.37 -1.65 -5.32
CA MET A 26 -9.70 -2.88 -4.87
C MET A 26 -8.42 -2.53 -4.13
N ALA A 27 -8.27 -3.08 -2.93
CA ALA A 27 -7.07 -2.98 -2.10
C ALA A 27 -6.33 -4.31 -2.04
N GLN A 28 -5.00 -4.26 -2.12
CA GLN A 28 -4.12 -5.40 -1.88
C GLN A 28 -2.85 -4.92 -1.19
N SER A 29 -2.47 -5.60 -0.10
CA SER A 29 -1.19 -5.38 0.55
C SER A 29 -0.11 -6.23 -0.09
N PHE A 30 1.12 -5.72 -0.11
CA PHE A 30 2.28 -6.38 -0.70
C PHE A 30 3.47 -6.28 0.26
N THR A 31 4.23 -7.36 0.36
CA THR A 31 5.57 -7.37 0.96
C THR A 31 6.62 -7.18 -0.12
N GLU A 32 7.54 -6.22 0.06
CA GLU A 32 8.74 -6.11 -0.75
C GLU A 32 9.70 -7.27 -0.43
N ASN A 33 10.09 -8.03 -1.45
CA ASN A 33 10.90 -9.24 -1.24
C ASN A 33 12.33 -8.94 -0.75
N ALA A 34 12.85 -7.74 -1.03
CA ALA A 34 14.23 -7.38 -0.70
C ALA A 34 14.37 -6.95 0.77
N THR A 35 13.38 -6.24 1.30
CA THR A 35 13.42 -5.59 2.62
C THR A 35 12.47 -6.25 3.62
N GLY A 36 11.38 -6.85 3.16
CA GLY A 36 10.29 -7.32 4.01
C GLY A 36 9.26 -6.23 4.34
N GLU A 37 9.48 -4.99 3.89
CA GLU A 37 8.54 -3.88 4.09
C GLU A 37 7.20 -4.14 3.41
N VAL A 38 6.16 -3.53 3.94
CA VAL A 38 4.79 -3.75 3.50
C VAL A 38 4.18 -2.42 3.07
N PHE A 39 3.30 -2.47 2.07
CA PHE A 39 2.43 -1.35 1.76
C PHE A 39 1.13 -1.88 1.14
N THR A 40 0.09 -1.06 1.16
CA THR A 40 -1.21 -1.35 0.55
C THR A 40 -1.43 -0.45 -0.65
N VAL A 41 -1.73 -1.03 -1.81
CA VAL A 41 -2.19 -0.27 -2.98
C VAL A 41 -3.71 -0.37 -3.08
N VAL A 42 -4.36 0.73 -3.42
CA VAL A 42 -5.81 0.80 -3.65
C VAL A 42 -6.06 1.38 -5.03
N VAL A 43 -6.63 0.58 -5.92
CA VAL A 43 -6.94 0.99 -7.30
C VAL A 43 -8.38 1.46 -7.40
N ASN A 44 -8.60 2.61 -8.03
CA ASN A 44 -9.90 3.27 -8.14
C ASN A 44 -10.21 3.67 -9.60
N HIS A 45 -11.50 3.79 -9.91
CA HIS A 45 -11.99 4.46 -11.12
C HIS A 45 -13.37 5.03 -10.81
N LEU A 46 -13.42 6.29 -10.38
CA LEU A 46 -14.65 6.94 -9.91
C LEU A 46 -15.58 7.32 -11.07
N LYS A 47 -16.81 7.73 -10.75
CA LYS A 47 -17.84 8.08 -11.73
C LYS A 47 -17.35 9.21 -12.65
N SER A 48 -17.43 8.99 -13.97
CA SER A 48 -17.04 10.00 -14.96
C SER A 48 -17.82 11.31 -14.86
N LYS A 49 -17.20 12.41 -15.34
CA LYS A 49 -17.82 13.74 -15.41
C LYS A 49 -18.95 13.86 -16.46
N SER A 50 -19.21 12.80 -17.24
CA SER A 50 -20.28 12.78 -18.24
C SER A 50 -21.66 12.94 -17.60
N CYS A 51 -22.43 13.92 -18.10
CA CYS A 51 -23.77 14.24 -17.61
C CYS A 51 -24.87 13.25 -18.01
N SER A 52 -24.53 12.13 -18.64
CA SER A 52 -25.52 11.10 -18.95
C SER A 52 -26.20 10.60 -17.67
N GLY A 53 -27.53 10.75 -17.59
CA GLY A 53 -28.35 10.36 -16.43
C GLY A 53 -28.24 11.28 -15.20
N ALA A 54 -27.43 12.33 -15.25
CA ALA A 54 -27.24 13.25 -14.14
C ALA A 54 -28.50 14.11 -13.91
N THR A 55 -28.95 14.21 -12.66
CA THR A 55 -30.11 15.04 -12.27
C THR A 55 -29.90 15.64 -10.88
N GLY A 56 -30.66 16.69 -10.55
CA GLY A 56 -30.59 17.30 -9.22
C GLY A 56 -29.19 17.84 -8.89
N ALA A 57 -28.64 17.44 -7.75
CA ALA A 57 -27.29 17.85 -7.31
C ALA A 57 -26.17 17.25 -8.18
N ASP A 58 -26.41 16.09 -8.82
CA ASP A 58 -25.43 15.49 -9.73
C ASP A 58 -25.43 16.14 -11.12
N ALA A 59 -26.43 16.97 -11.44
CA ALA A 59 -26.37 17.78 -12.66
C ALA A 59 -25.20 18.77 -12.60
N ASP A 60 -24.77 19.27 -13.76
CA ASP A 60 -23.74 20.30 -13.80
C ASP A 60 -24.26 21.58 -13.13
N GLN A 61 -23.58 22.02 -12.08
CA GLN A 61 -23.93 23.22 -11.34
C GLN A 61 -23.30 24.48 -11.95
N GLY A 62 -22.44 24.34 -12.97
CA GLY A 62 -21.72 25.46 -13.58
C GLY A 62 -20.63 26.04 -12.69
N ASP A 63 -20.13 25.26 -11.73
CA ASP A 63 -19.08 25.61 -10.78
C ASP A 63 -17.68 25.16 -11.24
N GLY A 64 -17.59 24.49 -12.40
CA GLY A 64 -16.37 23.97 -12.99
C GLY A 64 -16.05 22.53 -12.61
N GLN A 65 -16.79 21.92 -11.68
CA GLN A 65 -16.55 20.55 -11.22
C GLN A 65 -17.26 19.50 -12.07
N GLY A 66 -18.24 19.92 -12.88
CA GLY A 66 -18.97 19.06 -13.81
C GLY A 66 -19.96 18.10 -13.14
N CYS A 67 -20.66 17.31 -13.94
CA CYS A 67 -21.66 16.38 -13.43
C CYS A 67 -21.08 15.32 -12.48
N TRP A 68 -21.95 14.77 -11.63
CA TRP A 68 -21.67 13.73 -10.65
C TRP A 68 -20.62 14.10 -9.60
N ASN A 69 -20.32 15.39 -9.41
CA ASN A 69 -19.38 15.82 -8.38
C ASN A 69 -19.82 15.35 -6.98
N PRO A 70 -21.07 15.56 -6.50
CA PRO A 70 -21.49 15.05 -5.19
C PRO A 70 -21.35 13.53 -5.04
N THR A 71 -21.68 12.77 -6.09
CA THR A 71 -21.48 11.31 -6.11
C THR A 71 -20.00 10.92 -6.00
N ARG A 72 -19.09 11.62 -6.70
CA ARG A 72 -17.65 11.40 -6.58
C ARG A 72 -17.14 11.78 -5.18
N THR A 73 -17.63 12.87 -4.60
CA THR A 73 -17.26 13.32 -3.25
C THR A 73 -17.66 12.29 -2.20
N ALA A 74 -18.90 11.79 -2.26
CA ALA A 74 -19.36 10.72 -1.36
C ALA A 74 -18.53 9.43 -1.51
N ALA A 75 -18.13 9.08 -2.73
CA ALA A 75 -17.27 7.93 -2.96
C ALA A 75 -15.85 8.13 -2.39
N ALA A 76 -15.30 9.35 -2.48
CA ALA A 76 -14.01 9.70 -1.86
C ALA A 76 -14.08 9.63 -0.32
N GLU A 77 -15.17 10.09 0.30
CA GLU A 77 -15.39 9.96 1.74
C GLU A 77 -15.44 8.49 2.16
N ALA A 78 -16.19 7.65 1.43
CA ALA A 78 -16.25 6.22 1.68
C ALA A 78 -14.89 5.54 1.51
N LEU A 79 -14.11 5.95 0.51
CA LEU A 79 -12.77 5.43 0.25
C LEU A 79 -11.83 5.76 1.42
N ALA A 80 -11.82 7.01 1.89
CA ALA A 80 -11.01 7.43 3.04
C ALA A 80 -11.38 6.65 4.31
N ASP A 81 -12.68 6.58 4.63
CA ASP A 81 -13.17 5.87 5.80
C ASP A 81 -12.86 4.36 5.72
N TRP A 82 -13.02 3.75 4.54
CA TRP A 82 -12.76 2.33 4.33
C TRP A 82 -11.27 1.99 4.48
N ILE A 83 -10.37 2.77 3.90
CA ILE A 83 -8.93 2.54 4.01
C ILE A 83 -8.45 2.66 5.45
N ALA A 84 -9.01 3.59 6.23
CA ALA A 84 -8.72 3.75 7.65
C ALA A 84 -9.06 2.49 8.49
N THR A 85 -9.90 1.59 7.98
CA THR A 85 -10.19 0.30 8.64
C THR A 85 -9.15 -0.79 8.39
N ARG A 86 -8.14 -0.54 7.55
CA ARG A 86 -7.16 -1.53 7.07
C ARG A 86 -7.85 -2.73 6.45
N PRO A 87 -8.52 -2.56 5.29
CA PRO A 87 -9.50 -3.51 4.79
C PRO A 87 -8.92 -4.87 4.36
N THR A 88 -7.60 -4.96 4.15
CA THR A 88 -6.88 -6.21 3.88
C THR A 88 -6.52 -7.00 5.15
N GLY A 89 -6.76 -6.42 6.34
CA GLY A 89 -6.37 -6.98 7.63
C GLY A 89 -4.88 -6.87 7.97
N VAL A 90 -4.09 -6.26 7.09
CA VAL A 90 -2.66 -6.03 7.30
C VAL A 90 -2.46 -4.75 8.12
N VAL A 91 -1.65 -4.86 9.18
CA VAL A 91 -1.34 -3.77 10.11
C VAL A 91 -0.13 -3.01 9.57
N ASP A 92 -0.40 -2.10 8.65
CA ASP A 92 0.58 -1.18 8.04
C ASP A 92 -0.14 0.11 7.64
N ASP A 93 0.50 1.26 7.81
CA ASP A 93 -0.08 2.59 7.53
C ASP A 93 0.27 3.11 6.13
N ASP A 94 1.17 2.43 5.41
CA ASP A 94 1.57 2.77 4.06
C ASP A 94 0.47 2.38 3.08
N ALA A 95 -0.22 3.40 2.56
CA ALA A 95 -1.30 3.25 1.60
C ALA A 95 -1.05 4.13 0.38
N LEU A 96 -1.22 3.56 -0.82
CA LEU A 96 -1.14 4.26 -2.09
C LEU A 96 -2.47 4.12 -2.83
N LEU A 97 -3.22 5.21 -2.94
CA LEU A 97 -4.45 5.28 -3.73
C LEU A 97 -4.06 5.69 -5.15
N VAL A 98 -4.40 4.85 -6.12
CA VAL A 98 -4.07 5.09 -7.54
C VAL A 98 -5.29 4.96 -8.43
N GLY A 99 -5.24 5.64 -9.57
CA GLY A 99 -6.21 5.50 -10.66
C GLY A 99 -6.92 6.80 -11.00
N ASP A 100 -7.99 6.68 -11.79
CA ASP A 100 -8.75 7.80 -12.32
C ASP A 100 -9.86 8.22 -11.33
N PHE A 101 -9.66 9.36 -10.68
CA PHE A 101 -10.64 9.94 -9.76
C PHE A 101 -11.69 10.80 -10.48
N ASN A 102 -11.55 10.96 -11.79
CA ASN A 102 -12.42 11.75 -12.65
C ASN A 102 -12.64 13.18 -12.13
N SER A 103 -11.67 13.73 -11.41
CA SER A 103 -11.75 15.01 -10.72
C SER A 103 -10.44 15.78 -10.90
N TYR A 104 -10.50 17.03 -11.34
CA TYR A 104 -9.31 17.87 -11.39
C TYR A 104 -8.83 18.23 -9.97
N ALA A 105 -7.58 18.67 -9.89
CA ALA A 105 -7.01 19.13 -8.63
C ALA A 105 -7.89 20.20 -7.99
N LYS A 106 -8.10 20.10 -6.66
CA LYS A 106 -8.96 21.00 -5.86
C LYS A 106 -10.46 20.92 -6.16
N GLU A 107 -10.92 19.89 -6.87
CA GLU A 107 -12.34 19.53 -6.84
C GLU A 107 -12.66 18.81 -5.52
N ASP A 108 -13.90 18.94 -5.07
CA ASP A 108 -14.38 18.40 -3.78
C ASP A 108 -13.95 16.95 -3.49
N PRO A 109 -13.98 15.98 -4.45
CA PRO A 109 -13.55 14.62 -4.18
C PRO A 109 -12.06 14.48 -3.84
N ILE A 110 -11.21 15.33 -4.41
CA ILE A 110 -9.78 15.36 -4.12
C ILE A 110 -9.51 16.05 -2.79
N ASP A 111 -10.20 17.16 -2.53
CA ASP A 111 -10.09 17.87 -1.26
C ASP A 111 -10.47 16.97 -0.08
N VAL A 112 -11.49 16.13 -0.21
CA VAL A 112 -11.83 15.10 0.80
C VAL A 112 -10.64 14.19 1.14
N LEU A 113 -9.93 13.69 0.13
CA LEU A 113 -8.80 12.77 0.34
C LEU A 113 -7.59 13.50 0.93
N VAL A 114 -7.33 14.73 0.49
CA VAL A 114 -6.27 15.58 1.06
C VAL A 114 -6.57 15.95 2.51
N GLU A 115 -7.82 16.29 2.84
CA GLU A 115 -8.28 16.57 4.21
C GLU A 115 -8.21 15.33 5.11
N ALA A 116 -8.40 14.13 4.54
CA ALA A 116 -8.15 12.85 5.22
C ALA A 116 -6.64 12.55 5.43
N GLY A 117 -5.75 13.40 4.93
CA GLY A 117 -4.31 13.35 5.17
C GLY A 117 -3.50 12.72 4.03
N PHE A 118 -4.11 12.35 2.90
CA PHE A 118 -3.36 11.85 1.76
C PHE A 118 -2.59 12.97 1.07
N VAL A 119 -1.37 12.64 0.65
CA VAL A 119 -0.47 13.52 -0.09
C VAL A 119 -0.65 13.25 -1.58
N ASP A 120 -1.07 14.28 -2.32
CA ASP A 120 -1.06 14.28 -3.77
C ASP A 120 0.39 14.34 -4.29
N LEU A 121 0.85 13.23 -4.87
CA LEU A 121 2.22 13.11 -5.37
C LEU A 121 2.48 13.94 -6.61
N ALA A 122 1.48 14.13 -7.48
CA ALA A 122 1.62 14.99 -8.67
C ALA A 122 1.78 16.44 -8.23
N ALA A 123 0.89 16.93 -7.36
CA ALA A 123 0.97 18.29 -6.83
C ALA A 123 2.27 18.55 -6.04
N SER A 124 2.73 17.57 -5.25
CA SER A 124 3.90 17.75 -4.36
C SER A 124 5.25 17.60 -5.05
N LEU A 125 5.35 16.78 -6.11
CA LEU A 125 6.63 16.46 -6.76
C LEU A 125 6.78 17.04 -8.16
N ILE A 126 5.69 17.17 -8.92
CA ILE A 126 5.68 17.75 -10.28
C ILE A 126 5.27 19.23 -10.20
N GLY A 127 4.22 19.52 -9.43
CA GLY A 127 3.76 20.88 -9.17
C GLY A 127 2.75 21.39 -10.22
N PRO A 128 2.76 22.71 -10.54
CA PRO A 128 1.72 23.33 -11.36
C PRO A 128 1.70 22.87 -12.82
N ASP A 129 2.76 22.20 -13.28
CA ASP A 129 2.89 21.69 -14.65
C ASP A 129 2.35 20.26 -14.80
N ALA A 130 1.79 19.66 -13.75
CA ALA A 130 1.22 18.31 -13.81
C ALA A 130 -0.05 18.25 -14.66
N TYR A 131 -0.12 17.28 -15.58
CA TYR A 131 -1.30 16.89 -16.33
C TYR A 131 -1.24 15.42 -16.79
N SER A 132 -2.37 14.73 -16.70
CA SER A 132 -2.55 13.38 -17.26
C SER A 132 -3.61 13.34 -18.36
N TYR A 133 -4.30 14.46 -18.60
CA TYR A 133 -5.50 14.51 -19.41
C TYR A 133 -5.73 15.89 -20.06
N VAL A 134 -6.18 15.87 -21.32
CA VAL A 134 -6.55 17.08 -22.07
C VAL A 134 -7.99 16.95 -22.57
N PHE A 135 -8.84 17.91 -22.22
CA PHE A 135 -10.23 17.97 -22.65
C PHE A 135 -10.62 19.36 -23.12
N ASP A 136 -11.10 19.49 -24.36
CA ASP A 136 -11.48 20.76 -24.99
C ASP A 136 -10.44 21.89 -24.83
N GLY A 137 -9.15 21.52 -24.81
CA GLY A 137 -8.02 22.44 -24.66
C GLY A 137 -7.68 22.82 -23.22
N GLN A 138 -8.40 22.28 -22.22
CA GLN A 138 -8.03 22.36 -20.82
C GLN A 138 -7.07 21.24 -20.44
N TRP A 139 -5.99 21.58 -19.76
CA TRP A 139 -4.97 20.66 -19.25
C TRP A 139 -5.13 20.48 -17.74
N GLY A 140 -4.93 19.26 -17.27
CA GLY A 140 -4.87 18.91 -15.85
C GLY A 140 -4.77 17.40 -15.69
N TYR A 141 -4.81 16.91 -14.46
CA TYR A 141 -4.76 15.48 -14.18
C TYR A 141 -6.05 15.02 -13.50
N LEU A 142 -6.50 13.84 -13.94
CA LEU A 142 -7.61 13.09 -13.35
C LEU A 142 -7.10 11.77 -12.73
N ASP A 143 -5.89 11.36 -13.11
CA ASP A 143 -5.20 10.17 -12.65
C ASP A 143 -4.26 10.56 -11.52
N TYR A 144 -4.46 9.96 -10.35
CA TYR A 144 -3.72 10.32 -9.15
C TYR A 144 -2.87 9.16 -8.66
N ALA A 145 -1.80 9.54 -7.98
CA ALA A 145 -1.22 8.75 -6.92
C ALA A 145 -1.28 9.59 -5.63
N LEU A 146 -2.11 9.14 -4.68
CA LEU A 146 -2.35 9.77 -3.38
C LEU A 146 -1.78 8.84 -2.30
N ALA A 147 -0.72 9.27 -1.62
CA ALA A 147 0.00 8.46 -0.64
C ALA A 147 -0.38 8.85 0.79
N SER A 148 -0.49 7.88 1.70
CA SER A 148 -0.55 8.18 3.13
C SER A 148 0.73 8.93 3.56
N PRO A 149 0.71 9.70 4.65
CA PRO A 149 1.91 10.44 5.09
C PRO A 149 3.15 9.57 5.29
N SER A 150 2.98 8.36 5.83
CA SER A 150 4.08 7.41 6.06
C SER A 150 4.66 6.89 4.74
N LEU A 151 3.83 6.61 3.75
CA LEU A 151 4.31 6.16 2.44
C LEU A 151 4.89 7.31 1.62
N ALA A 152 4.33 8.53 1.73
CA ALA A 152 4.84 9.71 1.04
C ALA A 152 6.31 10.00 1.41
N ALA A 153 6.72 9.72 2.65
CA ALA A 153 8.11 9.82 3.10
C ALA A 153 9.05 8.78 2.46
N GLN A 154 8.49 7.73 1.84
CA GLN A 154 9.18 6.63 1.18
C GLN A 154 9.07 6.72 -0.36
N VAL A 155 8.43 7.77 -0.88
CA VAL A 155 8.38 8.06 -2.32
C VAL A 155 9.69 8.71 -2.77
N THR A 156 10.29 8.16 -3.82
CA THR A 156 11.53 8.69 -4.44
C THR A 156 11.25 9.62 -5.61
N GLY A 157 10.05 9.55 -6.19
CA GLY A 157 9.61 10.41 -7.28
C GLY A 157 8.23 10.03 -7.80
N ALA A 158 7.59 10.95 -8.52
CA ALA A 158 6.40 10.70 -9.32
C ALA A 158 6.56 11.38 -10.68
N ALA A 159 5.95 10.81 -11.73
CA ALA A 159 5.94 11.38 -13.07
C ALA A 159 4.66 11.01 -13.82
N GLU A 160 4.21 11.89 -14.69
CA GLU A 160 3.23 11.57 -15.72
C GLU A 160 3.98 11.19 -16.99
N TYR A 161 3.74 9.98 -17.49
CA TYR A 161 4.44 9.50 -18.67
C TYR A 161 3.71 9.94 -19.93
N HIS A 162 4.08 11.12 -20.44
CA HIS A 162 3.43 11.76 -21.59
C HIS A 162 3.63 10.98 -22.90
N ILE A 163 2.76 10.00 -23.13
CA ILE A 163 2.69 9.18 -24.35
C ILE A 163 1.28 9.17 -24.96
N ASN A 164 0.28 9.75 -24.28
CA ASN A 164 -1.13 9.57 -24.59
C ASN A 164 -1.91 10.89 -24.66
N ALA A 165 -1.87 11.72 -23.63
CA ALA A 165 -2.78 12.86 -23.48
C ALA A 165 -2.58 13.92 -24.58
N ASP A 166 -1.33 14.12 -24.99
CA ASP A 166 -0.94 15.05 -26.05
C ASP A 166 -1.21 14.52 -27.47
N GLU A 167 -1.43 13.20 -27.61
CA GLU A 167 -1.61 12.57 -28.90
C GLU A 167 -3.04 12.78 -29.44
N PRO A 168 -3.21 13.08 -30.74
CA PRO A 168 -4.53 13.24 -31.34
C PRO A 168 -5.40 11.98 -31.20
N ALA A 169 -6.68 12.16 -30.84
CA ALA A 169 -7.62 11.05 -30.71
C ALA A 169 -7.74 10.16 -31.97
N VAL A 170 -7.48 10.71 -33.15
CA VAL A 170 -7.53 9.94 -34.41
C VAL A 170 -6.39 8.91 -34.54
N LEU A 171 -5.35 8.97 -33.71
CA LEU A 171 -4.25 8.00 -33.70
C LEU A 171 -4.52 6.81 -32.77
N ASP A 172 -5.61 6.84 -31.99
CA ASP A 172 -5.93 5.73 -31.10
C ASP A 172 -6.27 4.43 -31.85
N TYR A 173 -6.26 3.33 -31.12
CA TYR A 173 -6.51 1.98 -31.66
C TYR A 173 -7.98 1.70 -32.02
N ASN A 174 -8.92 2.60 -31.70
CA ASN A 174 -10.33 2.36 -32.03
C ASN A 174 -10.55 2.52 -33.56
N THR A 175 -11.65 2.00 -34.08
CA THR A 175 -12.00 2.16 -35.50
C THR A 175 -13.10 3.21 -35.72
N ASN A 176 -13.54 3.86 -34.64
CA ASN A 176 -14.65 4.78 -34.63
C ASN A 176 -14.31 6.02 -35.46
N PHE A 177 -15.22 6.44 -36.33
CA PHE A 177 -15.07 7.63 -37.17
C PHE A 177 -13.83 7.61 -38.11
N LYS A 178 -13.19 6.44 -38.30
CA LYS A 178 -12.07 6.25 -39.23
C LYS A 178 -12.54 5.53 -40.50
N THR A 179 -12.12 6.03 -41.67
CA THR A 179 -12.23 5.29 -42.93
C THR A 179 -11.28 4.08 -42.94
N ALA A 180 -11.53 3.10 -43.82
CA ALA A 180 -10.63 1.94 -43.96
C ALA A 180 -9.17 2.36 -44.23
N SER A 181 -8.98 3.36 -45.11
CA SER A 181 -7.63 3.88 -45.38
C SER A 181 -6.99 4.50 -44.14
N GLN A 182 -7.75 5.20 -43.30
CA GLN A 182 -7.21 5.81 -42.07
C GLN A 182 -6.84 4.77 -41.02
N GLN A 183 -7.58 3.66 -40.93
CA GLN A 183 -7.23 2.55 -40.03
C GLN A 183 -5.87 1.95 -40.42
N ASP A 184 -5.59 1.84 -41.72
CA ASP A 184 -4.31 1.31 -42.20
C ASP A 184 -3.14 2.31 -42.07
N THR A 185 -3.40 3.62 -42.21
CA THR A 185 -2.32 4.62 -42.30
C THR A 185 -2.03 5.38 -41.00
N LEU A 186 -2.99 5.47 -40.08
CA LEU A 186 -2.85 6.23 -38.83
C LEU A 186 -2.51 5.35 -37.63
N TYR A 187 -2.73 4.04 -37.72
CA TYR A 187 -2.34 3.11 -36.67
C TYR A 187 -0.83 2.90 -36.65
N ALA A 188 -0.23 3.01 -35.47
CA ALA A 188 1.13 2.58 -35.19
C ALA A 188 1.13 1.57 -34.02
N PRO A 189 1.85 0.43 -34.13
CA PRO A 189 1.96 -0.54 -33.04
C PRO A 189 3.09 -0.16 -32.06
N ASP A 190 3.12 1.08 -31.60
CA ASP A 190 4.07 1.61 -30.62
C ASP A 190 3.36 1.99 -29.31
N GLU A 191 4.08 2.64 -28.39
CA GLU A 191 3.59 2.97 -27.05
C GLU A 191 2.63 4.18 -27.01
N PHE A 192 2.53 4.94 -28.09
CA PHE A 192 1.81 6.21 -28.10
C PHE A 192 0.30 6.01 -28.33
N ARG A 193 -0.52 6.87 -27.73
CA ARG A 193 -1.99 6.88 -27.84
C ARG A 193 -2.66 5.52 -27.57
N THR A 194 -2.11 4.79 -26.61
CA THR A 194 -2.71 3.56 -26.07
C THR A 194 -3.87 3.85 -25.12
N SER A 195 -3.97 5.08 -24.63
CA SER A 195 -5.09 5.64 -23.87
C SER A 195 -5.29 7.12 -24.26
N ASP A 196 -6.40 7.70 -23.81
CA ASP A 196 -6.62 9.15 -23.78
C ASP A 196 -6.02 9.83 -22.54
N HIS A 197 -5.48 9.05 -21.60
CA HIS A 197 -4.82 9.51 -20.38
C HIS A 197 -3.35 9.06 -20.33
N ASP A 198 -2.48 9.88 -19.74
CA ASP A 198 -1.10 9.50 -19.46
C ASP A 198 -1.01 8.61 -18.20
N PRO A 199 -0.15 7.57 -18.21
CA PRO A 199 0.12 6.79 -17.01
C PRO A 199 0.82 7.60 -15.93
N VAL A 200 0.44 7.39 -14.67
CA VAL A 200 1.17 7.89 -13.50
C VAL A 200 2.22 6.86 -13.06
N LEU A 201 3.46 7.30 -12.90
CA LEU A 201 4.59 6.53 -12.42
C LEU A 201 4.94 6.99 -11.00
N VAL A 202 5.15 6.03 -10.08
CA VAL A 202 5.58 6.30 -8.71
C VAL A 202 6.79 5.43 -8.38
N GLY A 203 7.86 6.06 -7.91
CA GLY A 203 9.04 5.38 -7.39
C GLY A 203 8.94 5.21 -5.88
N LEU A 204 9.07 3.98 -5.39
CA LEU A 204 9.06 3.67 -3.95
C LEU A 204 10.45 3.19 -3.51
N ALA A 205 10.92 3.70 -2.38
CA ALA A 205 12.03 3.12 -1.61
C ALA A 205 11.50 2.85 -0.22
N LEU A 206 10.93 1.65 -0.03
CA LEU A 206 10.31 1.29 1.22
C LEU A 206 11.40 1.14 2.27
N ASN A 207 11.29 1.93 3.32
CA ASN A 207 12.25 1.98 4.41
C ASN A 207 11.45 1.76 5.69
N GLY A 208 11.85 0.79 6.50
CA GLY A 208 11.35 0.69 7.87
C GLY A 208 11.69 1.94 8.68
N LEU A 209 11.33 1.98 9.97
CA LEU A 209 11.57 3.12 10.85
C LEU A 209 13.05 3.58 10.79
N PRO A 210 13.38 4.72 10.14
CA PRO A 210 14.75 5.03 9.75
C PRO A 210 15.69 5.15 10.95
N GLY A 211 16.76 4.36 10.93
CA GLY A 211 17.76 4.32 12.01
C GLY A 211 17.24 3.71 13.33
N SER A 212 16.08 3.04 13.31
CA SER A 212 15.65 2.24 14.44
C SER A 212 16.56 1.02 14.62
N THR A 213 16.58 0.50 15.85
CA THR A 213 17.32 -0.72 16.19
C THR A 213 16.38 -1.64 16.91
N VAL A 214 16.36 -2.90 16.50
CA VAL A 214 15.55 -3.95 17.10
C VAL A 214 16.47 -5.06 17.57
N SER A 215 16.23 -5.59 18.76
CA SER A 215 17.07 -6.64 19.33
C SER A 215 16.29 -7.61 20.19
N ALA A 216 16.68 -8.87 20.15
CA ALA A 216 16.25 -9.91 21.08
C ALA A 216 17.38 -10.20 22.06
N THR A 217 17.13 -10.09 23.37
CA THR A 217 18.15 -10.24 24.41
C THR A 217 17.76 -11.34 25.41
N PRO A 218 18.58 -12.39 25.58
CA PRO A 218 19.82 -12.67 24.85
C PRO A 218 19.57 -13.19 23.42
N SER A 219 20.36 -12.73 22.45
CA SER A 219 20.34 -13.25 21.06
C SER A 219 21.00 -14.63 20.93
N ARG A 220 21.63 -15.12 22.00
CA ARG A 220 22.35 -16.39 22.07
C ARG A 220 22.02 -17.13 23.36
N LEU A 221 21.48 -18.33 23.24
CA LEU A 221 21.14 -19.18 24.39
C LEU A 221 22.26 -20.18 24.68
N TRP A 222 22.72 -20.20 25.92
CA TRP A 222 23.72 -21.15 26.42
C TRP A 222 23.57 -21.36 27.94
N PRO A 223 23.90 -22.55 28.49
CA PRO A 223 24.18 -23.81 27.77
C PRO A 223 22.91 -24.48 27.24
N PRO A 224 23.00 -25.38 26.23
CA PRO A 224 21.90 -26.20 25.76
C PRO A 224 21.56 -27.24 26.83
N ASN A 225 20.70 -26.88 27.77
CA ASN A 225 20.40 -27.65 28.98
C ASN A 225 18.90 -27.88 29.17
N HIS A 226 18.11 -27.66 28.11
CA HIS A 226 16.67 -27.90 28.01
C HIS A 226 15.83 -27.00 28.93
N LYS A 227 16.44 -25.95 29.49
CA LYS A 227 15.74 -24.94 30.29
C LYS A 227 15.28 -23.79 29.42
N TYR A 228 14.14 -23.22 29.78
CA TYR A 228 13.71 -21.95 29.22
C TYR A 228 14.69 -20.82 29.58
N ARG A 229 14.86 -19.91 28.63
CA ARG A 229 15.51 -18.63 28.78
C ARG A 229 14.52 -17.56 28.37
N THR A 230 14.33 -16.59 29.25
CA THR A 230 13.62 -15.37 28.90
C THR A 230 14.42 -14.63 27.83
N VAL A 231 13.73 -14.22 26.78
CA VAL A 231 14.24 -13.38 25.70
C VAL A 231 13.31 -12.19 25.58
N ASP A 232 13.85 -11.01 25.84
CA ASP A 232 13.12 -9.75 25.73
C ASP A 232 13.41 -9.15 24.35
N VAL A 233 12.37 -8.77 23.62
CA VAL A 233 12.47 -8.06 22.35
C VAL A 233 12.29 -6.57 22.62
N THR A 234 13.22 -5.76 22.12
CA THR A 234 13.16 -4.30 22.31
C THR A 234 13.48 -3.59 21.02
N ALA A 235 12.84 -2.44 20.82
CA ALA A 235 13.13 -1.55 19.72
C ALA A 235 13.37 -0.11 20.21
N ARG A 236 14.26 0.61 19.53
CA ARG A 236 14.53 2.03 19.78
C ARG A 236 14.67 2.79 18.47
N SER A 237 14.19 4.03 18.43
CA SER A 237 14.40 4.95 17.31
C SER A 237 15.88 5.37 17.19
N ALA A 238 16.22 6.06 16.10
CA ALA A 238 17.55 6.66 15.92
C ALA A 238 17.95 7.63 17.06
N ALA A 239 16.96 8.27 17.71
CA ALA A 239 17.16 9.14 18.86
C ALA A 239 17.26 8.37 20.20
N GLY A 240 17.16 7.04 20.17
CA GLY A 240 17.20 6.17 21.35
C GLY A 240 15.90 6.10 22.14
N VAL A 241 14.80 6.66 21.61
CA VAL A 241 13.47 6.60 22.23
C VAL A 241 12.92 5.17 22.10
N PRO A 242 12.41 4.53 23.17
CA PRO A 242 11.76 3.23 23.08
C PRO A 242 10.60 3.24 22.10
N LEU A 243 10.53 2.21 21.26
CA LEU A 243 9.44 1.98 20.33
C LEU A 243 8.55 0.84 20.85
N THR A 244 7.29 0.85 20.44
CA THR A 244 6.36 -0.23 20.76
C THR A 244 6.72 -1.45 19.93
N VAL A 245 6.76 -2.63 20.57
CA VAL A 245 7.05 -3.91 19.90
C VAL A 245 5.91 -4.87 20.17
N THR A 246 5.49 -5.62 19.16
CA THR A 246 4.56 -6.74 19.33
C THR A 246 5.04 -7.95 18.55
N ILE A 247 5.23 -9.08 19.23
CA ILE A 247 5.58 -10.37 18.62
C ILE A 247 4.39 -10.88 17.82
N VAL A 248 4.62 -11.06 16.53
CA VAL A 248 3.62 -11.55 15.57
C VAL A 248 3.71 -13.05 15.42
N SER A 249 4.93 -13.58 15.26
CA SER A 249 5.15 -15.02 15.15
C SER A 249 6.56 -15.41 15.57
N VAL A 250 6.70 -16.66 16.01
CA VAL A 250 8.01 -17.27 16.29
C VAL A 250 8.05 -18.67 15.71
N THR A 251 9.11 -18.98 14.99
CA THR A 251 9.35 -20.30 14.40
C THR A 251 10.72 -20.84 14.80
N SER A 252 10.89 -22.16 14.70
CA SER A 252 12.15 -22.85 14.99
C SER A 252 12.67 -23.56 13.74
N SER A 253 14.00 -23.58 13.57
CA SER A 253 14.67 -24.37 12.54
C SER A 253 14.67 -25.89 12.82
N GLU A 254 14.28 -26.29 14.04
CA GLU A 254 14.14 -27.69 14.46
C GLU A 254 12.67 -27.96 14.87
N PRO A 255 12.16 -29.19 14.72
CA PRO A 255 10.82 -29.56 15.17
C PRO A 255 10.63 -29.28 16.68
N ASP A 256 9.41 -28.92 17.08
CA ASP A 256 9.06 -28.74 18.50
C ASP A 256 9.06 -30.07 19.28
N CYS A 257 8.75 -31.18 18.59
CA CYS A 257 8.76 -32.52 19.18
C CYS A 257 9.20 -33.56 18.15
N GLY A 258 9.83 -34.65 18.63
CA GLY A 258 9.89 -35.93 17.92
C GLY A 258 11.22 -36.26 17.22
N GLY A 259 12.31 -35.58 17.57
CA GLY A 259 13.67 -35.85 17.13
C GLY A 259 14.32 -37.05 17.84
N ASP A 260 14.31 -37.10 19.18
CA ASP A 260 14.79 -38.24 19.98
C ASP A 260 14.18 -38.29 21.42
N PHE A 261 14.64 -39.22 22.26
CA PHE A 261 14.17 -39.41 23.65
C PHE A 261 14.62 -38.32 24.65
N SER A 262 15.43 -37.35 24.22
CA SER A 262 15.99 -36.29 25.06
C SER A 262 15.36 -34.92 24.83
N GLU A 263 14.53 -34.76 23.80
CA GLU A 263 13.79 -33.53 23.48
C GLU A 263 12.61 -33.26 24.41
N PHE A 264 12.32 -31.97 24.61
CA PHE A 264 11.14 -31.49 25.32
C PHE A 264 10.27 -30.67 24.40
N CYS A 265 8.99 -31.04 24.29
CA CYS A 265 8.00 -30.23 23.58
C CYS A 265 7.80 -28.82 24.18
N ASN A 266 7.16 -27.95 23.40
CA ASN A 266 6.87 -26.54 23.72
C ASN A 266 8.14 -25.71 23.89
N ASP A 267 8.89 -25.56 22.83
CA ASP A 267 10.15 -24.82 22.80
C ASP A 267 10.00 -23.31 22.79
N ILE A 268 8.80 -22.86 22.40
CA ILE A 268 8.45 -21.47 22.23
C ILE A 268 7.23 -21.20 23.11
N VAL A 269 7.37 -20.27 24.05
CA VAL A 269 6.26 -19.75 24.84
C VAL A 269 6.30 -18.24 24.76
N GLN A 270 5.23 -17.63 24.22
CA GLN A 270 5.04 -16.18 24.28
C GLN A 270 4.42 -15.82 25.63
N VAL A 271 5.11 -14.95 26.38
CA VAL A 271 4.69 -14.52 27.72
C VAL A 271 3.76 -13.31 27.61
N ASP A 272 4.12 -12.37 26.76
CA ASP A 272 3.39 -11.13 26.46
C ASP A 272 3.81 -10.59 25.06
N ASP A 273 3.56 -9.31 24.79
CA ASP A 273 3.77 -8.71 23.48
C ASP A 273 5.26 -8.61 23.09
N ASP A 274 6.19 -8.60 24.03
CA ASP A 274 7.63 -8.42 23.75
C ASP A 274 8.53 -9.45 24.43
N THR A 275 7.98 -10.37 25.22
CA THR A 275 8.73 -11.35 25.99
C THR A 275 8.43 -12.80 25.57
N LEU A 276 9.50 -13.55 25.33
CA LEU A 276 9.47 -14.99 25.03
C LEU A 276 10.17 -15.79 26.12
N GLN A 277 9.70 -17.02 26.34
CA GLN A 277 10.52 -18.09 26.91
C GLN A 277 10.88 -19.06 25.80
N LEU A 278 12.17 -19.07 25.44
CA LEU A 278 12.73 -19.96 24.43
C LEU A 278 13.55 -21.06 25.10
N ARG A 279 13.35 -22.31 24.70
CA ARG A 279 14.11 -23.42 25.27
C ARG A 279 15.54 -23.39 24.76
N SER A 280 16.50 -23.39 25.70
CA SER A 280 17.91 -23.55 25.39
C SER A 280 18.21 -25.02 25.18
N GLU A 281 17.80 -25.56 24.04
CA GLU A 281 18.13 -26.91 23.57
C GLU A 281 18.39 -26.93 22.07
N ARG A 282 18.92 -28.06 21.59
CA ARG A 282 19.17 -28.31 20.17
C ARG A 282 19.29 -29.81 19.93
N TYR A 283 18.93 -30.22 18.73
CA TYR A 283 19.11 -31.59 18.27
C TYR A 283 20.36 -31.73 17.37
N ALA A 284 20.50 -30.85 16.38
CA ALA A 284 21.57 -30.97 15.39
C ALA A 284 22.89 -30.33 15.89
N GLU A 285 24.03 -30.81 15.37
CA GLU A 285 25.32 -30.16 15.59
C GLU A 285 25.30 -28.69 15.14
N ALA A 286 24.51 -28.37 14.11
CA ALA A 286 24.31 -27.01 13.60
C ALA A 286 23.68 -26.03 14.62
N GLY A 287 23.03 -26.53 15.66
CA GLY A 287 22.29 -25.72 16.65
C GLY A 287 20.91 -25.30 16.18
N ARG A 288 20.09 -24.84 17.13
CA ARG A 288 18.73 -24.36 16.88
C ARG A 288 18.72 -22.86 16.63
N THR A 289 17.92 -22.41 15.66
CA THR A 289 17.61 -20.99 15.43
C THR A 289 16.12 -20.76 15.60
N TYR A 290 15.78 -19.83 16.48
CA TYR A 290 14.44 -19.25 16.56
C TYR A 290 14.39 -18.01 15.67
N THR A 291 13.39 -17.92 14.81
CA THR A 291 13.11 -16.74 13.97
C THR A 291 11.88 -16.06 14.54
N ILE A 292 12.04 -14.81 14.97
CA ILE A 292 11.01 -14.00 15.62
C ILE A 292 10.62 -12.89 14.64
N VAL A 293 9.35 -12.82 14.28
CA VAL A 293 8.78 -11.71 13.51
C VAL A 293 8.03 -10.82 14.48
N VAL A 294 8.38 -9.53 14.50
CA VAL A 294 7.73 -8.51 15.33
C VAL A 294 7.19 -7.37 14.47
N THR A 295 6.20 -6.66 15.00
CA THR A 295 5.91 -5.30 14.56
C THR A 295 6.66 -4.33 15.47
N VAL A 296 7.12 -3.22 14.90
CA VAL A 296 7.74 -2.10 15.60
C VAL A 296 7.02 -0.83 15.22
N SER A 297 6.60 -0.03 16.21
CA SER A 297 5.84 1.20 15.97
C SER A 297 6.36 2.40 16.76
N ASP A 298 6.31 3.57 16.14
CA ASP A 298 6.58 4.88 16.74
C ASP A 298 5.31 5.72 17.00
N ASP A 299 4.15 5.04 17.06
CA ASP A 299 2.78 5.60 17.12
C ASP A 299 2.27 6.20 15.81
N THR A 300 3.14 6.46 14.82
CA THR A 300 2.76 7.04 13.52
C THR A 300 2.94 6.10 12.34
N GLN A 301 3.87 5.16 12.45
CA GLN A 301 4.12 4.09 11.51
C GLN A 301 4.28 2.78 12.28
N THR A 302 3.92 1.67 11.64
CA THR A 302 4.21 0.30 12.11
C THR A 302 4.94 -0.45 11.01
N VAL A 303 6.07 -1.09 11.34
CA VAL A 303 6.91 -1.84 10.38
C VAL A 303 7.15 -3.26 10.89
N PHE A 304 7.47 -4.20 10.00
CA PHE A 304 7.80 -5.57 10.38
C PHE A 304 9.31 -5.79 10.45
N GLU A 305 9.77 -6.46 11.51
CA GLU A 305 11.18 -6.73 11.75
C GLU A 305 11.39 -8.21 12.07
N THR A 306 12.49 -8.78 11.56
CA THR A 306 12.84 -10.19 11.77
C THR A 306 14.12 -10.32 12.58
N LEU A 307 14.03 -11.01 13.71
CA LEU A 307 15.15 -11.27 14.62
C LEU A 307 15.46 -12.76 14.66
N THR A 308 16.70 -13.09 15.01
CA THR A 308 17.09 -14.48 15.27
C THR A 308 17.72 -14.65 16.64
N VAL A 309 17.32 -15.72 17.34
CA VAL A 309 17.94 -16.17 18.59
C VAL A 309 18.51 -17.55 18.36
N ARG A 310 19.79 -17.75 18.67
CA ARG A 310 20.48 -19.02 18.39
C ARG A 310 20.86 -19.76 19.66
N VAL A 311 20.61 -21.07 19.69
CA VAL A 311 21.15 -21.96 20.73
C VAL A 311 22.56 -22.37 20.31
N ALA A 312 23.54 -21.81 21.00
CA ALA A 312 24.88 -21.68 20.47
C ALA A 312 25.71 -22.95 20.45
N GLN A 313 26.53 -23.13 19.41
CA GLN A 313 27.70 -24.02 19.42
C GLN A 313 28.75 -23.54 20.45
N ARG A 314 29.57 -24.46 20.96
CA ARG A 314 30.80 -24.08 21.66
C ARG A 314 31.73 -23.39 20.69
#